data_AF-A0A2A3SYW5-F1
#
_entry.id   AF-A0A2A3SYW5-F1
#
_cell.length_a   1.000
_cell.length_b   1.000
_cell.length_c   1.000
_cell.angle_alpha   90.00
_cell.angle_beta   90.00
_cell.angle_gamma   90.00
#
_symmetry.space_group_name_H-M   'P 1'
#
loop_
_entity.id
_entity.type
_entity.pdbx_description
1 polymer ?
#
loop_
_entity_poly.entity_id
_entity_poly.type
_entity_poly.pdbx_seq_one_letter_code
_entity_poly.pdbx_strand_id
1 'polypeptide(L)'
;ELDELFSKRDYINSTLTNKLDVETDPWGIKVDNVEIREVDPSPNVKAAMEEQTSAERERRAAILKADGQKRSAILEAEGDKQSRILEAEGVRQAKVLEAQGERTKTILEKQGEAQGLRITAMGASALDAKALTVLSLDSLKALGAGPATKFVIPFEISKLLEGASEYVGYSKKVGDRELSGIKDLESALGKTEDILGPIPTAKEMAAEIEAIKEDVQEAAEAVAKEGIRDEYAATEPPRELKEPE
;
A
#
# COMPACT_ATOMS: atom_id res chain seq x y z
N GLU A 1 49.05 -14.86 41.30
CA GLU A 1 49.73 -14.45 42.55
C GLU A 1 49.63 -12.95 42.82
N LEU A 2 49.91 -12.05 41.86
CA LEU A 2 49.76 -10.60 42.09
C LEU A 2 48.29 -10.11 42.14
N ASP A 3 47.40 -10.65 41.30
CA ASP A 3 45.95 -10.36 41.37
C ASP A 3 45.33 -10.77 42.71
N GLU A 4 45.89 -11.82 43.32
CA GLU A 4 45.46 -12.31 44.62
C GLU A 4 45.88 -11.35 45.75
N LEU A 5 46.99 -10.64 45.58
CA LEU A 5 47.44 -9.56 46.46
C LEU A 5 46.52 -8.34 46.37
N PHE A 6 46.02 -8.01 45.17
CA PHE A 6 45.04 -6.94 45.01
C PHE A 6 43.67 -7.29 45.59
N SER A 7 43.19 -8.51 45.38
CA SER A 7 41.88 -8.95 45.91
C SER A 7 41.90 -9.24 47.42
N LYS A 8 43.05 -9.59 48.01
CA LYS A 8 43.18 -9.92 49.44
C LYS A 8 43.88 -8.84 50.27
N ARG A 9 43.91 -7.58 49.82
CA ARG A 9 44.59 -6.49 50.55
C ARG A 9 44.14 -6.37 52.01
N ASP A 10 42.83 -6.43 52.26
CA ASP A 10 42.28 -6.31 53.61
C ASP A 10 42.66 -7.48 54.52
N TYR A 11 42.71 -8.69 53.95
CA TYR A 11 43.15 -9.88 54.65
C TYR A 11 44.65 -9.82 55.00
N ILE A 12 45.48 -9.31 54.08
CA ILE A 12 46.92 -9.16 54.33
C ILE A 12 47.17 -8.06 55.36
N ASN A 13 46.49 -6.91 55.26
CA ASN A 13 46.60 -5.80 56.21
C ASN A 13 46.24 -6.22 57.63
N SER A 14 45.13 -6.94 57.81
CA SER A 14 44.72 -7.46 59.14
C SER A 14 45.70 -8.48 59.69
N THR A 15 46.21 -9.39 58.85
CA THR A 15 47.22 -10.37 59.24
C THR A 15 48.54 -9.70 59.66
N LEU A 16 48.98 -8.67 58.93
CA LEU A 16 50.17 -7.89 59.25
C LEU A 16 50.00 -7.07 60.54
N THR A 17 48.83 -6.45 60.71
CA THR A 17 48.50 -5.69 61.93
C THR A 17 48.58 -6.60 63.15
N ASN A 18 47.92 -7.75 63.12
CA ASN A 18 47.93 -8.72 64.23
C ASN A 18 49.35 -9.25 64.54
N LYS A 19 50.15 -9.54 63.52
CA LYS A 19 51.54 -10.01 63.72
C LYS A 19 52.43 -8.94 64.31
N LEU A 20 52.33 -7.71 63.82
CA LEU A 20 53.18 -6.61 64.26
C LEU A 20 52.84 -6.20 65.69
N ASP A 21 51.55 -6.14 66.05
CA ASP A 21 51.10 -5.81 67.41
C ASP A 21 51.69 -6.78 68.46
N VAL A 22 51.60 -8.09 68.19
CA VAL A 22 52.13 -9.14 69.08
C VAL A 22 53.65 -9.04 69.28
N GLU A 23 54.40 -8.70 68.22
CA GLU A 23 55.86 -8.59 68.30
C GLU A 23 56.31 -7.24 68.92
N THR A 24 55.50 -6.18 68.85
CA THR A 24 55.81 -4.87 69.43
C THR A 24 55.35 -4.68 70.87
N ASP A 25 54.46 -5.54 71.36
CA ASP A 25 53.96 -5.56 72.75
C ASP A 25 55.07 -5.51 73.82
N PRO A 26 56.18 -6.28 73.74
CA PRO A 26 57.27 -6.23 74.72
C PRO A 26 57.99 -4.86 74.80
N TRP A 27 57.87 -4.05 73.76
CA TRP A 27 58.43 -2.70 73.69
C TRP A 27 57.43 -1.62 74.12
N GLY A 28 56.20 -2.01 74.47
CA GLY A 28 55.14 -1.09 74.90
C GLY A 28 54.58 -0.24 73.78
N ILE A 29 54.72 -0.67 72.52
CA ILE A 29 54.20 0.02 71.33
C ILE A 29 52.99 -0.76 70.83
N LYS A 30 51.83 -0.09 70.74
CA LYS A 30 50.61 -0.64 70.16
C LYS A 30 50.48 -0.24 68.70
N VAL A 31 50.17 -1.19 67.82
CA VAL A 31 49.99 -0.96 66.38
C VAL A 31 48.50 -0.89 66.07
N ASP A 32 47.99 0.30 65.76
CA ASP A 32 46.54 0.48 65.51
C ASP A 32 46.11 0.02 64.10
N ASN A 33 46.91 0.23 63.05
CA ASN A 33 46.59 -0.19 61.69
C ASN A 33 47.84 -0.29 60.79
N VAL A 34 47.84 -1.27 59.89
CA VAL A 34 48.86 -1.43 58.84
C VAL A 34 48.18 -1.43 57.47
N GLU A 35 48.64 -0.54 56.59
CA GLU A 35 48.13 -0.41 55.23
C GLU A 35 49.25 -0.55 54.19
N ILE A 36 49.04 -1.44 53.22
CA ILE A 36 49.92 -1.56 52.05
C ILE A 36 49.68 -0.37 51.11
N ARG A 37 50.67 0.51 50.98
CA ARG A 37 50.61 1.67 50.08
C ARG A 37 50.78 1.27 48.61
N GLU A 38 51.98 0.85 48.24
CA GLU A 38 52.35 0.54 46.86
C GLU A 38 53.06 -0.82 46.80
N VAL A 39 52.71 -1.63 45.78
CA VAL A 39 53.39 -2.89 45.48
C VAL A 39 53.90 -2.76 44.07
N ASP A 40 55.22 -2.75 43.91
CA ASP A 40 55.87 -2.70 42.62
C ASP A 40 56.25 -4.11 42.16
N PRO A 41 55.49 -4.73 41.25
CA PRO A 41 55.88 -6.01 40.66
C PRO A 41 57.14 -5.85 39.80
N SER A 42 57.87 -6.96 39.63
CA SER A 42 59.08 -6.96 38.82
C SER A 42 58.78 -6.56 37.35
N PRO A 43 59.75 -5.95 36.63
CA PRO A 43 59.52 -5.45 35.27
C PRO A 43 58.97 -6.51 34.30
N ASN A 44 59.42 -7.76 34.44
CA ASN A 44 58.96 -8.87 33.60
C ASN A 44 57.48 -9.22 33.86
N VAL A 45 57.02 -9.13 35.11
CA VAL A 45 55.62 -9.40 35.46
C VAL A 45 54.72 -8.28 34.96
N LYS A 46 55.15 -7.01 35.07
CA LYS A 46 54.41 -5.86 34.50
C LYS A 46 54.21 -6.01 33.00
N ALA A 47 55.28 -6.33 32.27
CA ALA A 47 55.21 -6.53 30.82
C ALA A 47 54.26 -7.68 30.44
N ALA A 48 54.33 -8.82 31.14
CA ALA A 48 53.45 -9.95 30.89
C ALA A 48 51.97 -9.64 31.20
N MET A 49 51.69 -8.90 32.28
CA MET A 49 50.33 -8.48 32.62
C MET A 49 49.77 -7.47 31.61
N GLU A 50 50.59 -6.54 31.13
CA GLU A 50 50.20 -5.57 30.11
C GLU A 50 49.91 -6.26 28.77
N GLU A 51 50.76 -7.21 28.36
CA GLU A 51 50.55 -8.03 27.17
C GLU A 51 49.25 -8.84 27.30
N GLN A 52 49.03 -9.53 28.43
CA GLN A 52 47.81 -10.30 28.68
C GLN A 52 46.55 -9.42 28.66
N THR A 53 46.59 -8.26 29.33
CA THR A 53 45.47 -7.31 29.37
C THR A 53 45.19 -6.74 27.98
N SER A 54 46.24 -6.44 27.21
CA SER A 54 46.10 -5.98 25.83
C SER A 54 45.45 -7.05 24.95
N ALA A 55 45.88 -8.31 25.06
CA ALA A 55 45.34 -9.42 24.29
C ALA A 55 43.87 -9.71 24.64
N GLU A 56 43.51 -9.63 25.93
CA GLU A 56 42.12 -9.79 26.36
C GLU A 56 41.23 -8.64 25.87
N ARG A 57 41.74 -7.40 25.90
CA ARG A 57 41.03 -6.24 25.33
C ARG A 57 40.83 -6.38 23.83
N GLU A 58 41.87 -6.80 23.10
CA GLU A 58 41.81 -7.01 21.67
C GLU A 58 40.82 -8.13 21.31
N ARG A 59 40.85 -9.25 22.06
CA ARG A 59 39.88 -10.33 21.93
C ARG A 59 38.44 -9.84 22.13
N ARG A 60 38.19 -9.08 23.20
CA ARG A 60 36.85 -8.52 23.49
C ARG A 60 36.40 -7.57 22.39
N ALA A 61 37.29 -6.69 21.92
CA ALA A 61 37.00 -5.77 20.83
C ALA A 61 36.67 -6.52 19.52
N ALA A 62 37.40 -7.59 19.21
CA ALA A 62 37.15 -8.41 18.03
C ALA A 62 35.79 -9.12 18.10
N ILE A 63 35.43 -9.68 19.25
CA ILE A 63 34.10 -10.30 19.47
C ILE A 63 33.00 -9.27 19.29
N LEU A 64 33.11 -8.12 19.95
CA LEU A 64 32.10 -7.06 19.87
C LEU A 64 31.92 -6.55 18.43
N LYS A 65 33.03 -6.41 17.69
CA LYS A 65 33.00 -6.01 16.28
C LYS A 65 32.32 -7.07 15.41
N ALA A 66 32.63 -8.35 15.62
CA ALA A 66 32.00 -9.45 14.87
C ALA A 66 30.50 -9.54 15.14
N ASP A 67 30.07 -9.36 16.40
CA ASP A 67 28.66 -9.32 16.76
C ASP A 67 27.95 -8.11 16.15
N GLY A 68 28.59 -6.94 16.16
CA GLY A 68 28.09 -5.74 15.49
C GLY A 68 27.90 -5.96 13.98
N GLN A 69 28.89 -6.55 13.31
CA GLN A 69 28.81 -6.89 11.88
C GLN A 69 27.69 -7.88 11.58
N LYS A 70 27.57 -8.95 12.40
CA LYS A 70 26.50 -9.93 12.25
C LYS A 70 25.12 -9.30 12.40
N ARG A 71 24.93 -8.47 13.43
CA ARG A 71 23.66 -7.76 13.66
C ARG A 71 23.33 -6.79 12.53
N SER A 72 24.32 -6.03 12.07
CA SER A 72 24.16 -5.12 10.93
C SER A 72 23.72 -5.86 9.67
N ALA A 73 24.37 -6.99 9.34
CA ALA A 73 24.04 -7.77 8.16
C ALA A 73 22.64 -8.39 8.23
N ILE A 74 22.20 -8.81 9.43
CA ILE A 74 20.83 -9.31 9.64
C ILE A 74 19.81 -8.18 9.41
N LEU A 75 20.01 -7.01 10.03
CA LEU A 75 19.10 -5.88 9.89
C LEU A 75 19.01 -5.38 8.44
N GLU A 76 20.13 -5.35 7.73
CA GLU A 76 20.16 -4.99 6.31
C GLU A 76 19.36 -6.00 5.47
N ALA A 77 19.58 -7.30 5.68
CA ALA A 77 18.84 -8.34 4.96
C ALA A 77 17.34 -8.34 5.29
N GLU A 78 16.96 -8.04 6.53
CA GLU A 78 15.56 -7.90 6.95
C GLU A 78 14.91 -6.66 6.33
N GLY A 79 15.60 -5.53 6.33
CA GLY A 79 15.16 -4.30 5.67
C GLY A 79 14.95 -4.50 4.17
N ASP A 80 15.91 -5.15 3.50
CA ASP A 80 15.80 -5.49 2.07
C ASP A 80 14.61 -6.40 1.78
N LYS A 81 14.40 -7.42 2.62
CA LYS A 81 13.26 -8.33 2.50
C LYS A 81 11.94 -7.57 2.64
N GLN A 82 11.81 -6.74 3.68
CA GLN A 82 10.60 -5.95 3.94
C GLN A 82 10.35 -4.95 2.80
N SER A 83 11.38 -4.25 2.34
CA SER A 83 11.28 -3.31 1.23
C SER A 83 10.75 -3.99 -0.04
N ARG A 84 11.29 -5.16 -0.41
CA ARG A 84 10.82 -5.93 -1.57
C ARG A 84 9.38 -6.41 -1.43
N ILE A 85 8.96 -6.80 -0.24
CA ILE A 85 7.57 -7.20 0.02
C ILE A 85 6.63 -6.01 -0.16
N LEU A 86 6.94 -4.87 0.45
CA LEU A 86 6.14 -3.65 0.33
C LEU A 86 6.06 -3.15 -1.12
N GLU A 87 7.17 -3.22 -1.86
CA GLU A 87 7.18 -2.89 -3.29
C GLU A 87 6.26 -3.83 -4.08
N ALA A 88 6.37 -5.15 -3.87
CA ALA A 88 5.51 -6.13 -4.54
C ALA A 88 4.02 -5.95 -4.20
N GLU A 89 3.71 -5.65 -2.95
CA GLU A 89 2.35 -5.35 -2.49
C GLU A 89 1.81 -4.06 -3.10
N GLY A 90 2.63 -3.00 -3.15
CA GLY A 90 2.28 -1.74 -3.79
C GLY A 90 1.99 -1.92 -5.28
N VAL A 91 2.85 -2.66 -6.00
CA VAL A 91 2.62 -3.00 -7.42
C VAL A 91 1.33 -3.79 -7.60
N ARG A 92 1.04 -4.76 -6.72
CA ARG A 92 -0.20 -5.54 -6.77
C ARG A 92 -1.42 -4.64 -6.57
N GLN A 93 -1.40 -3.80 -5.54
CA GLN A 93 -2.50 -2.89 -5.22
C GLN A 93 -2.73 -1.88 -6.36
N ALA A 94 -1.66 -1.29 -6.89
CA ALA A 94 -1.73 -0.37 -8.02
C ALA A 94 -2.40 -1.02 -9.24
N LYS A 95 -2.00 -2.24 -9.60
CA LYS A 95 -2.63 -2.99 -10.72
C LYS A 95 -4.10 -3.30 -10.50
N VAL A 96 -4.49 -3.62 -9.25
CA VAL A 96 -5.91 -3.87 -8.92
C VAL A 96 -6.73 -2.59 -9.06
N LEU A 97 -6.23 -1.48 -8.54
CA LEU A 97 -6.90 -0.18 -8.63
C LEU A 97 -6.99 0.30 -10.08
N GLU A 98 -5.94 0.11 -10.87
CA GLU A 98 -5.93 0.42 -12.30
C GLU A 98 -6.98 -0.41 -13.05
N ALA A 99 -7.02 -1.73 -12.85
CA ALA A 99 -8.01 -2.60 -13.48
C ALA A 99 -9.45 -2.27 -13.05
N GLN A 100 -9.65 -1.85 -11.80
CA GLN A 100 -10.95 -1.36 -11.32
C GLN A 100 -11.35 -0.06 -12.01
N GLY A 101 -10.41 0.88 -12.14
CA GLY A 101 -10.60 2.15 -12.86
C GLY A 101 -10.91 1.95 -14.35
N GLU A 102 -10.22 1.02 -15.02
CA GLU A 102 -10.49 0.69 -16.42
C GLU A 102 -11.89 0.06 -16.59
N ARG A 103 -12.28 -0.82 -15.67
CA ARG A 103 -13.61 -1.43 -15.67
C ARG A 103 -14.70 -0.37 -15.49
N THR A 104 -14.57 0.51 -14.49
CA THR A 104 -15.57 1.56 -14.23
C THR A 104 -15.64 2.54 -15.39
N LYS A 105 -14.49 2.96 -15.94
CA LYS A 105 -14.42 3.77 -17.15
C LYS A 105 -15.21 3.15 -18.31
N THR A 106 -14.96 1.87 -18.61
CA THR A 106 -15.63 1.16 -19.71
C THR A 106 -17.14 1.09 -19.49
N ILE A 107 -17.59 0.82 -18.27
CA ILE A 107 -19.01 0.78 -17.92
C ILE A 107 -19.66 2.15 -18.17
N LEU A 108 -19.03 3.23 -17.69
CA LEU A 108 -19.55 4.59 -17.85
C LEU A 108 -19.61 5.02 -19.32
N GLU A 109 -18.60 4.68 -20.12
CA GLU A 109 -18.60 4.93 -21.56
C GLU A 109 -19.77 4.23 -22.26
N LYS A 110 -20.00 2.94 -21.97
CA LYS A 110 -21.11 2.17 -22.56
C LYS A 110 -22.48 2.65 -22.08
N GLN A 111 -22.59 3.08 -20.84
CA GLN A 111 -23.81 3.71 -20.33
C GLN A 111 -24.10 5.03 -21.05
N GLY A 112 -23.09 5.88 -21.26
CA GLY A 112 -23.22 7.12 -22.00
C GLY A 112 -23.63 6.91 -23.46
N GLU A 113 -23.03 5.95 -24.15
CA GLU A 113 -23.40 5.55 -25.51
C GLU A 113 -24.88 5.11 -25.58
N ALA A 114 -25.30 4.22 -24.67
CA ALA A 114 -26.67 3.72 -24.62
C ALA A 114 -27.69 4.85 -24.35
N GLN A 115 -27.35 5.78 -23.43
CA GLN A 115 -28.18 6.94 -23.15
C GLN A 115 -28.28 7.86 -24.36
N GLY A 116 -27.18 8.12 -25.06
CA GLY A 116 -27.15 8.91 -26.30
C GLY A 116 -28.07 8.32 -27.36
N LEU A 117 -27.94 7.02 -27.63
CA LEU A 117 -28.81 6.31 -28.57
C LEU A 117 -30.29 6.40 -28.18
N ARG A 118 -30.61 6.31 -26.88
CA ARG A 118 -31.98 6.45 -26.40
C ARG A 118 -32.53 7.86 -26.63
N ILE A 119 -31.76 8.90 -26.34
CA ILE A 119 -32.16 10.30 -26.58
C ILE A 119 -32.41 10.53 -28.07
N THR A 120 -31.52 10.04 -28.95
CA THR A 120 -31.70 10.14 -30.40
C THR A 120 -32.94 9.38 -30.86
N ALA A 121 -33.18 8.16 -30.37
CA ALA A 121 -34.36 7.37 -30.71
C ALA A 121 -35.66 8.04 -30.25
N MET A 122 -35.69 8.63 -29.04
CA MET A 122 -36.84 9.38 -28.53
C MET A 122 -37.07 10.69 -29.29
N GLY A 123 -36.00 11.42 -29.62
CA GLY A 123 -36.09 12.61 -30.47
C GLY A 123 -36.59 12.29 -31.87
N ALA A 124 -36.20 11.14 -32.42
CA ALA A 124 -36.66 10.65 -33.71
C ALA A 124 -38.11 10.13 -33.67
N SER A 125 -38.56 9.50 -32.59
CA SER A 125 -39.95 9.04 -32.44
C SER A 125 -40.92 10.17 -32.14
N ALA A 126 -40.45 11.28 -31.56
CA ALA A 126 -41.22 12.52 -31.40
C ALA A 126 -41.35 13.32 -32.71
N LEU A 127 -40.56 13.02 -33.75
CA LEU A 127 -40.78 13.56 -35.08
C LEU A 127 -41.98 12.84 -35.70
N ASP A 128 -43.06 13.59 -35.93
CA ASP A 128 -44.24 13.11 -36.66
C ASP A 128 -43.80 12.46 -37.99
N ALA A 129 -44.48 11.42 -38.44
CA ALA A 129 -44.15 10.73 -39.69
C ALA A 129 -44.07 11.71 -40.88
N LYS A 130 -44.84 12.82 -40.83
CA LYS A 130 -44.74 13.93 -41.79
C LYS A 130 -43.46 14.76 -41.66
N ALA A 131 -42.93 14.96 -40.46
CA ALA A 131 -41.65 15.63 -40.26
C ALA A 131 -40.48 14.77 -40.75
N LEU A 132 -40.54 13.45 -40.52
CA LEU A 132 -39.56 12.50 -41.07
C LEU A 132 -39.62 12.44 -42.60
N THR A 133 -40.81 12.50 -43.22
CA THR A 133 -40.94 12.54 -44.68
C THR A 133 -40.48 13.87 -45.27
N VAL A 134 -40.75 15.00 -44.61
CA VAL A 134 -40.22 16.30 -45.05
C VAL A 134 -38.70 16.34 -44.93
N LEU A 135 -38.14 15.84 -43.83
CA LEU A 135 -36.69 15.75 -43.65
C LEU A 135 -36.03 14.79 -44.64
N SER A 136 -36.68 13.66 -44.97
CA SER A 136 -36.16 12.72 -45.98
C SER A 136 -36.26 13.29 -47.40
N LEU A 137 -37.32 14.04 -47.73
CA LEU A 137 -37.44 14.79 -48.98
C LEU A 137 -36.39 15.90 -49.08
N ASP A 138 -36.08 16.58 -47.97
CA ASP A 138 -35.02 17.60 -47.93
C ASP A 138 -33.62 16.98 -48.02
N SER A 139 -33.40 15.83 -47.37
CA SER A 139 -32.17 15.04 -47.50
C SER A 139 -31.98 14.54 -48.94
N LEU A 140 -33.05 14.12 -49.60
CA LEU A 140 -33.08 13.75 -51.02
C LEU A 140 -32.80 14.95 -51.93
N LYS A 141 -33.33 16.14 -51.59
CA LYS A 141 -33.02 17.39 -52.31
C LYS A 141 -31.55 17.79 -52.15
N ALA A 142 -30.97 17.63 -50.96
CA ALA A 142 -29.56 17.90 -50.71
C ALA A 142 -28.64 16.90 -51.45
N LEU A 143 -29.01 15.62 -51.48
CA LEU A 143 -28.35 14.60 -52.32
C LEU A 143 -28.47 14.94 -53.82
N GLY A 144 -29.61 15.49 -54.24
CA GLY A 144 -29.88 15.95 -55.61
C GLY A 144 -29.16 17.24 -56.02
N ALA A 145 -28.77 18.07 -55.04
CA ALA A 145 -28.07 19.34 -55.24
C ALA A 145 -26.55 19.18 -55.35
N GLY A 146 -26.00 17.98 -55.12
CA GLY A 146 -24.61 17.66 -55.43
C GLY A 146 -24.33 17.76 -56.94
N PRO A 147 -23.08 18.00 -57.39
CA PRO A 147 -22.74 18.22 -58.80
C PRO A 147 -22.93 16.99 -59.71
N ALA A 148 -23.40 15.86 -59.18
CA ALA A 148 -23.60 14.62 -59.92
C ALA A 148 -24.99 14.58 -60.59
N THR A 149 -25.03 14.70 -61.91
CA THR A 149 -26.28 14.69 -62.71
C THR A 149 -26.78 13.28 -63.08
N LYS A 150 -26.12 12.21 -62.63
CA LYS A 150 -26.51 10.82 -62.90
C LYS A 150 -26.66 10.03 -61.60
N PHE A 151 -27.89 9.65 -61.27
CA PHE A 151 -28.20 8.77 -60.15
C PHE A 151 -28.34 7.34 -60.68
N VAL A 152 -27.42 6.46 -60.27
CA VAL A 152 -27.53 5.01 -60.52
C VAL A 152 -28.18 4.42 -59.29
N ILE A 153 -29.47 4.12 -59.37
CA ILE A 153 -30.22 3.47 -58.28
C ILE A 153 -30.12 1.95 -58.51
N PRO A 154 -29.49 1.19 -57.59
CA PRO A 154 -29.47 -0.26 -57.66
C PRO A 154 -30.90 -0.82 -57.64
N PHE A 155 -31.19 -1.81 -58.48
CA PHE A 155 -32.52 -2.44 -58.58
C PHE A 155 -33.04 -3.01 -57.24
N GLU A 156 -32.17 -3.25 -56.27
CA GLU A 156 -32.52 -3.70 -54.92
C GLU A 156 -33.28 -2.62 -54.13
N ILE A 157 -32.97 -1.34 -54.34
CA ILE A 157 -33.67 -0.22 -53.68
C ILE A 157 -35.09 -0.07 -54.23
N SER A 158 -35.30 -0.31 -55.53
CA SER A 158 -36.64 -0.32 -56.13
C SER A 158 -37.52 -1.42 -55.53
N LYS A 159 -36.97 -2.61 -55.26
CA LYS A 159 -37.68 -3.70 -54.59
C LYS A 159 -38.01 -3.38 -53.13
N LEU A 160 -37.07 -2.73 -52.42
CA LEU A 160 -37.31 -2.25 -51.06
C LEU A 160 -38.41 -1.18 -51.02
N LEU A 161 -38.47 -0.33 -52.05
CA LEU A 161 -39.51 0.70 -52.18
C LEU A 161 -40.88 0.11 -52.55
N GLU A 162 -40.94 -0.96 -53.35
CA GLU A 162 -42.19 -1.72 -53.57
C GLU A 162 -42.70 -2.33 -52.26
N GLY A 163 -41.84 -3.00 -51.48
CA GLY A 163 -42.21 -3.54 -50.17
C GLY A 163 -42.59 -2.46 -49.15
N ALA A 164 -41.93 -1.30 -49.21
CA ALA A 164 -42.31 -0.13 -48.40
C ALA A 164 -43.61 0.53 -48.88
N SER A 165 -43.93 0.47 -50.18
CA SER A 165 -45.19 0.99 -50.71
C SER A 165 -46.40 0.15 -50.29
N GLU A 166 -46.22 -1.17 -50.16
CA GLU A 166 -47.18 -2.07 -49.51
C GLU A 166 -47.39 -1.72 -48.03
N TYR A 167 -46.35 -1.20 -47.38
CA TYR A 167 -46.41 -0.77 -45.98
C TYR A 167 -47.03 0.64 -45.78
N VAL A 168 -46.87 1.54 -46.75
CA VAL A 168 -47.26 2.97 -46.64
C VAL A 168 -48.59 3.30 -47.34
N GLY A 169 -49.17 2.38 -48.12
CA GLY A 169 -50.61 2.41 -48.42
C GLY A 169 -51.01 2.95 -49.79
N TYR A 170 -50.79 2.14 -50.83
CA TYR A 170 -51.69 2.09 -51.97
C TYR A 170 -52.19 0.64 -52.12
N SER A 171 -53.42 0.38 -51.66
CA SER A 171 -54.13 -0.91 -51.67
C SER A 171 -53.90 -1.89 -50.50
N LYS A 172 -54.01 -1.40 -49.26
CA LYS A 172 -54.81 -2.02 -48.18
C LYS A 172 -54.93 -0.98 -47.07
N LYS A 173 -56.09 -0.86 -46.42
CA LYS A 173 -56.17 -0.19 -45.12
C LYS A 173 -55.27 -0.98 -44.16
N VAL A 174 -54.03 -0.53 -44.01
CA VAL A 174 -53.17 -0.91 -42.91
C VAL A 174 -53.85 -0.30 -41.69
N GLY A 175 -54.40 -1.14 -40.81
CA GLY A 175 -54.94 -0.68 -39.53
C GLY A 175 -53.86 0.11 -38.80
N ASP A 176 -54.28 1.12 -38.03
CA ASP A 176 -53.40 1.87 -37.14
C ASP A 176 -52.47 0.86 -36.47
N ARG A 177 -51.19 0.89 -36.87
CA ARG A 177 -50.17 0.15 -36.16
C ARG A 177 -50.05 0.90 -34.85
N GLU A 178 -50.79 0.44 -33.84
CA GLU A 178 -50.57 0.87 -32.47
C GLU A 178 -49.07 0.79 -32.26
N LEU A 179 -48.46 1.96 -32.08
CA LEU A 179 -47.09 2.09 -31.65
C LEU A 179 -46.93 1.09 -30.53
N SER A 180 -46.12 0.05 -30.77
CA SER A 180 -45.74 -0.92 -29.75
C SER A 180 -45.40 -0.10 -28.51
N GLY A 181 -46.29 -0.17 -27.52
CA GLY A 181 -46.26 0.75 -26.41
C GLY A 181 -44.91 0.63 -25.73
N ILE A 182 -44.48 1.68 -25.05
CA ILE A 182 -43.28 1.70 -24.21
C ILE A 182 -43.18 0.42 -23.32
N LYS A 183 -44.34 -0.17 -22.97
CA LYS A 183 -44.55 -1.45 -22.28
C LYS A 183 -44.02 -2.72 -22.98
N ASP A 184 -44.06 -2.79 -24.31
CA ASP A 184 -43.57 -3.96 -25.07
C ASP A 184 -42.06 -3.92 -25.28
N LEU A 185 -41.48 -2.72 -25.30
CA LEU A 185 -40.02 -2.55 -25.22
C LEU A 185 -39.48 -2.89 -23.82
N GLU A 186 -40.25 -2.57 -22.77
CA GLU A 186 -39.93 -2.86 -21.36
C GLU A 186 -39.95 -4.35 -21.02
N SER A 187 -40.77 -5.16 -21.71
CA SER A 187 -40.86 -6.61 -21.50
C SER A 187 -39.77 -7.42 -22.22
N ALA A 188 -39.28 -6.94 -23.37
CA ALA A 188 -38.24 -7.62 -24.15
C ALA A 188 -36.81 -7.26 -23.71
N LEU A 189 -36.60 -6.06 -23.17
CA LEU A 189 -35.30 -5.58 -22.70
C LEU A 189 -35.14 -5.62 -21.18
N GLY A 190 -36.18 -5.99 -20.41
CA GLY A 190 -36.18 -5.89 -18.96
C GLY A 190 -36.35 -4.45 -18.46
N LYS A 191 -36.78 -4.28 -17.20
CA LYS A 191 -36.92 -2.95 -16.59
C LYS A 191 -35.58 -2.22 -16.66
N THR A 192 -35.60 -1.01 -17.20
CA THR A 192 -34.42 -0.16 -17.46
C THR A 192 -33.57 0.14 -16.23
N GLU A 193 -34.08 -0.08 -15.02
CA GLU A 193 -33.37 0.11 -13.75
C GLU A 193 -32.53 -1.11 -13.34
N ASP A 194 -32.90 -2.32 -13.77
CA ASP A 194 -32.33 -3.59 -13.27
C ASP A 194 -31.06 -4.05 -14.01
N ILE A 195 -30.76 -3.48 -15.19
CA ILE A 195 -29.62 -3.92 -16.03
C ILE A 195 -28.33 -3.12 -15.77
N LEU A 196 -28.44 -1.88 -15.29
CA LEU A 196 -27.29 -0.98 -15.11
C LEU A 196 -27.14 -0.42 -13.69
N GLY A 197 -28.07 -0.72 -12.76
CA GLY A 197 -28.13 -0.08 -11.46
C GLY A 197 -28.54 1.40 -11.56
N PRO A 198 -29.08 2.00 -10.49
CA PRO A 198 -29.45 3.41 -10.49
C PRO A 198 -28.20 4.27 -10.73
N ILE A 199 -28.25 5.15 -11.73
CA ILE A 199 -27.20 6.13 -12.00
C ILE A 199 -27.17 7.09 -10.79
N PRO A 200 -26.07 7.15 -10.03
CA PRO A 200 -25.98 8.06 -8.90
C PRO A 200 -26.11 9.50 -9.43
N THR A 201 -27.04 10.25 -8.85
CA THR A 201 -27.23 11.66 -9.16
C THR A 201 -25.95 12.44 -8.83
N ALA A 202 -25.75 13.62 -9.43
CA ALA A 202 -24.55 14.43 -9.18
C ALA A 202 -24.32 14.73 -7.67
N LYS A 203 -25.39 14.73 -6.87
CA LYS A 203 -25.30 14.82 -5.40
C LYS A 203 -24.83 13.53 -4.73
N GLU A 204 -25.28 12.38 -5.21
CA GLU A 204 -24.86 11.07 -4.69
C GLU A 204 -23.42 10.76 -5.07
N MET A 205 -22.98 11.10 -6.29
CA MET A 205 -21.57 11.01 -6.68
C MET A 205 -20.68 11.95 -5.85
N ALA A 206 -21.14 13.16 -5.55
CA ALA A 206 -20.38 14.08 -4.68
C ALA A 206 -20.28 13.55 -3.24
N ALA A 207 -21.37 12.96 -2.73
CA ALA A 207 -21.39 12.35 -1.40
C ALA A 207 -20.53 11.09 -1.31
N GLU A 208 -20.53 10.24 -2.35
CA GLU A 208 -19.64 9.07 -2.42
C GLU A 208 -18.17 9.49 -2.53
N ILE A 209 -17.86 10.53 -3.30
CA ILE A 209 -16.49 11.06 -3.41
C ILE A 209 -16.02 11.67 -2.09
N GLU A 210 -16.90 12.35 -1.34
CA GLU A 210 -16.59 12.82 0.01
C GLU A 210 -16.37 11.67 0.99
N ALA A 211 -17.24 10.67 1.00
CA ALA A 211 -17.09 9.49 1.86
C ALA A 211 -15.79 8.73 1.56
N ILE A 212 -15.44 8.54 0.27
CA ILE A 212 -14.18 7.90 -0.12
C ILE A 212 -12.97 8.75 0.33
N LYS A 213 -13.05 10.07 0.27
CA LYS A 213 -11.98 10.95 0.77
C LYS A 213 -11.81 10.84 2.28
N GLU A 214 -12.90 10.77 3.02
CA GLU A 214 -12.92 10.64 4.47
C GLU A 214 -12.35 9.28 4.89
N ASP A 215 -12.76 8.19 4.24
CA ASP A 215 -12.21 6.83 4.45
C ASP A 215 -10.70 6.76 4.12
N VAL A 216 -10.26 7.42 3.05
CA VAL A 216 -8.83 7.48 2.69
C VAL A 216 -8.04 8.32 3.69
N GLN A 217 -8.62 9.39 4.22
CA GLN A 217 -8.01 10.19 5.28
C GLN A 217 -7.92 9.40 6.60
N GLU A 218 -8.98 8.70 6.98
CA GLU A 218 -8.99 7.86 8.17
C GLU A 218 -8.01 6.69 8.05
N ALA A 219 -7.93 6.05 6.87
CA ALA A 219 -6.92 5.03 6.60
C ALA A 219 -5.50 5.60 6.62
N ALA A 220 -5.28 6.81 6.11
CA ALA A 220 -3.98 7.49 6.18
C ALA A 220 -3.60 7.85 7.62
N GLU A 221 -4.56 8.29 8.43
CA GLU A 221 -4.35 8.57 9.86
C GLU A 221 -4.15 7.30 10.69
N ALA A 222 -4.83 6.20 10.35
CA ALA A 222 -4.62 4.90 10.96
C ALA A 222 -3.22 4.35 10.66
N VAL A 223 -2.76 4.46 9.41
CA VAL A 223 -1.38 4.11 9.02
C VAL A 223 -0.36 5.02 9.71
N ALA A 224 -0.69 6.30 9.93
CA ALA A 224 0.17 7.23 10.67
C ALA A 224 0.20 6.95 12.19
N LYS A 225 -0.90 6.52 12.80
CA LYS A 225 -1.01 6.16 14.23
C LYS A 225 -0.48 4.76 14.55
N GLU A 226 -0.69 3.80 13.66
CA GLU A 226 -0.21 2.42 13.79
C GLU A 226 1.21 2.22 13.27
N GLY A 227 1.92 3.30 12.92
CA GLY A 227 3.24 3.32 12.27
C GLY A 227 4.06 2.08 12.59
N ILE A 228 4.44 1.35 11.52
CA ILE A 228 5.14 0.05 11.50
C ILE A 228 5.21 -0.56 12.89
N ARG A 229 4.18 -1.29 13.31
CA ARG A 229 4.21 -2.04 14.57
C ARG A 229 5.47 -2.90 14.58
N ASP A 230 6.46 -2.46 15.35
CA ASP A 230 7.58 -3.27 15.80
C ASP A 230 7.00 -4.38 16.69
N GLU A 231 6.47 -5.44 16.09
CA GLU A 231 6.02 -6.65 16.79
C GLU A 231 7.18 -7.35 17.53
N TYR A 232 8.41 -6.81 17.45
CA TYR A 232 9.61 -7.32 18.11
C TYR A 232 10.22 -6.39 19.17
N ALA A 233 9.52 -5.35 19.62
CA ALA A 233 9.96 -4.59 20.82
C ALA A 233 9.81 -5.39 22.14
N ALA A 234 9.33 -6.63 22.09
CA ALA A 234 9.33 -7.58 23.20
C ALA A 234 10.55 -8.52 23.16
N THR A 235 11.76 -7.97 23.12
CA THR A 235 12.93 -8.70 23.61
C THR A 235 13.38 -8.04 24.90
N GLU A 236 13.28 -8.78 26.00
CA GLU A 236 13.68 -8.37 27.35
C GLU A 236 14.97 -7.52 27.33
N PRO A 237 15.04 -6.45 28.16
CA PRO A 237 16.26 -5.66 28.26
C PRO A 237 17.45 -6.58 28.57
N PRO A 238 18.66 -6.28 28.06
CA PRO A 238 19.82 -7.13 28.27
C PRO A 238 20.01 -7.37 29.76
N ARG A 239 19.98 -8.64 30.20
CA ARG A 239 20.28 -8.98 31.59
C ARG A 239 21.67 -8.43 31.91
N GLU A 240 21.71 -7.46 32.83
CA GLU A 240 22.95 -6.94 33.36
C GLU A 240 23.77 -8.11 33.91
N LEU A 241 24.98 -8.26 33.37
CA LEU A 241 25.96 -9.20 33.87
C LEU A 241 26.32 -8.73 35.28
N LYS A 242 25.87 -9.46 36.31
CA LYS A 242 26.37 -9.28 37.67
C LYS A 242 27.88 -9.45 37.64
N GLU A 243 28.59 -8.40 37.97
CA GLU A 243 30.03 -8.47 38.23
C GLU A 243 30.24 -9.46 39.40
N PRO A 244 31.19 -10.40 39.27
CA PRO A 244 31.48 -11.32 40.37
C PRO A 244 32.14 -10.54 41.51
N GLU A 245 31.52 -10.62 42.70
CA GLU A 245 32.14 -10.28 43.99
C GLU A 245 33.40 -11.13 44.25
#